data_AF-A0A925WHC9-F1
#
_entry.id   AF-A0A925WHC9-F1
#
_cell.length_a   1.000
_cell.length_b   1.000
_cell.length_c   1.000
_cell.angle_alpha   90.00
_cell.angle_beta   90.00
_cell.angle_gamma   90.00
#
_symmetry.space_group_name_H-M   'P 1'
#
loop_
_entity.id
_entity.type
_entity.pdbx_description
1 polymer ?
#
loop_
_entity_poly.entity_id
_entity_poly.type
_entity_poly.pdbx_seq_one_letter_code
_entity_poly.pdbx_strand_id
1 'polypeptide(L)'
;DNPYYCIGKAASGLGGPHVGVDMIWPLGVIIQGLTATNDREIRERLQTLQRTHAGTGFIHEAFHKDDPKKFTRSWFAWANTIFGEFVWKTFNERPHLLS
;
A
#
# COMPACT_ATOMS: atom_id res chain seq x y z
N ASP A 1 -8.81 14.79 -12.90
CA ASP A 1 -8.91 13.41 -12.41
C ASP A 1 -7.77 12.54 -12.91
N ASN A 2 -7.27 11.62 -12.08
CA ASN A 2 -6.20 10.70 -12.46
C ASN A 2 -6.82 9.42 -13.04
N PRO A 3 -6.57 9.08 -14.32
CA PRO A 3 -7.20 7.93 -14.97
C PRO A 3 -6.77 6.57 -14.41
N TYR A 4 -5.68 6.53 -13.63
CA TYR A 4 -5.16 5.31 -13.02
C TYR A 4 -5.49 5.19 -11.52
N TYR A 5 -6.27 6.12 -10.98
CA TYR A 5 -6.72 6.02 -9.60
C TYR A 5 -7.90 5.05 -9.50
N CYS A 6 -7.71 3.96 -8.77
CA CYS A 6 -8.70 2.91 -8.60
C CYS A 6 -9.48 3.12 -7.29
N ILE A 7 -10.79 2.84 -7.33
CA ILE A 7 -11.66 2.77 -6.15
C ILE A 7 -12.30 1.38 -6.18
N GLY A 8 -12.02 0.59 -5.15
CA GLY A 8 -12.53 -0.77 -5.03
C GLY A 8 -12.91 -1.14 -3.61
N LYS A 9 -13.44 -2.35 -3.46
CA LYS A 9 -13.90 -2.90 -2.18
C LYS A 9 -12.76 -3.12 -1.19
N ALA A 10 -11.59 -3.54 -1.66
CA ALA A 10 -10.46 -3.85 -0.79
C ALA A 10 -9.64 -2.61 -0.44
N ALA A 11 -9.42 -1.72 -1.43
CA ALA A 11 -8.74 -0.44 -1.23
C ALA A 11 -9.03 0.54 -2.37
N SER A 12 -8.65 1.80 -2.15
CA SER A 12 -8.52 2.82 -3.20
C SER A 12 -7.06 3.29 -3.25
N GLY A 13 -6.54 3.50 -4.45
CA GLY A 13 -5.13 3.86 -4.61
C GLY A 13 -4.70 4.01 -6.07
N LEU A 14 -3.45 4.42 -6.24
CA LEU A 14 -2.84 4.63 -7.55
C LEU A 14 -2.42 3.31 -8.18
N GLY A 15 -2.72 3.14 -9.47
CA GLY A 15 -2.15 2.12 -10.34
C GLY A 15 -1.37 2.73 -11.50
N GLY A 16 -1.32 2.01 -12.62
CA GLY A 16 -0.70 2.51 -13.84
C GLY A 16 -0.91 1.55 -15.02
N PRO A 17 -0.55 1.97 -16.25
CA PRO A 17 -0.77 1.16 -17.44
C PRO A 17 0.10 -0.11 -17.48
N HIS A 18 1.14 -0.19 -16.66
CA HIS A 18 2.09 -1.31 -16.66
C HIS A 18 1.46 -2.65 -16.26
N VAL A 19 0.57 -2.64 -15.26
CA VAL A 19 -0.08 -3.87 -14.76
C VAL A 19 -1.54 -3.97 -15.24
N GLY A 20 -2.09 -2.87 -15.76
CA GLY A 20 -3.46 -2.79 -16.27
C GLY A 20 -4.40 -2.03 -15.35
N VAL A 21 -5.66 -1.95 -15.76
CA VAL A 21 -6.74 -1.26 -15.05
C VAL A 21 -7.11 -2.05 -13.78
N ASP A 22 -7.66 -1.36 -12.78
CA ASP A 22 -8.14 -1.92 -11.50
C ASP A 22 -7.06 -2.52 -10.57
N MET A 23 -5.79 -2.30 -10.88
CA MET A 23 -4.64 -2.76 -10.10
C MET A 23 -4.02 -1.61 -9.31
N ILE A 24 -4.00 -1.72 -7.99
CA ILE A 24 -3.41 -0.73 -7.07
C ILE A 24 -1.98 -1.13 -6.75
N TRP A 25 -1.05 -0.17 -6.75
CA TRP A 25 0.34 -0.39 -6.37
C TRP A 25 0.56 -0.08 -4.89
N PRO A 26 0.97 -1.05 -4.07
CA PRO A 26 1.34 -0.81 -2.68
C PRO A 26 2.39 0.29 -2.50
N LEU A 27 3.34 0.44 -3.43
CA LEU A 27 4.30 1.54 -3.42
C LEU A 27 3.62 2.92 -3.36
N GLY A 28 2.55 3.14 -4.12
CA GLY A 28 1.79 4.39 -4.07
C GLY A 28 1.14 4.61 -2.70
N VAL A 29 0.61 3.54 -2.09
CA VAL A 29 0.02 3.57 -0.74
C VAL A 29 1.09 3.88 0.33
N ILE A 30 2.29 3.30 0.20
CA ILE A 30 3.41 3.55 1.11
C ILE A 30 3.87 5.00 1.00
N ILE A 31 4.06 5.53 -0.22
CA ILE A 31 4.48 6.92 -0.42
C ILE A 31 3.45 7.89 0.13
N GLN A 32 2.15 7.64 -0.08
CA GLN A 32 1.09 8.44 0.56
C GLN A 32 1.27 8.48 2.09
N GLY A 33 1.58 7.33 2.71
CA GLY A 33 1.82 7.25 4.16
C GLY A 33 3.07 8.01 4.59
N LEU A 34 4.16 7.92 3.82
CA LEU A 34 5.41 8.64 4.09
C LEU A 34 5.28 10.17 3.96
N THR A 35 4.40 10.64 3.06
CA THR A 35 4.15 12.08 2.82
C THR A 35 2.97 12.65 3.61
N ALA A 36 2.22 11.80 4.32
CA ALA A 36 1.06 12.22 5.09
C ALA A 36 1.48 13.07 6.31
N THR A 37 0.69 14.10 6.60
CA THR A 37 0.94 15.04 7.71
C THR A 37 0.06 14.77 8.92
N ASN A 38 -0.94 13.90 8.79
CA ASN A 38 -1.91 13.59 9.85
C ASN A 38 -1.93 12.08 10.17
N ASP A 39 -2.15 11.79 11.45
CA ASP A 39 -2.14 10.44 12.00
C ASP A 39 -3.20 9.50 11.43
N ARG A 40 -4.34 10.06 11.03
CA ARG A 40 -5.45 9.30 10.45
C ARG A 40 -5.04 8.68 9.13
N GLU A 41 -4.49 9.49 8.22
CA GLU A 41 -4.07 9.03 6.90
C GLU A 41 -2.95 7.98 7.01
N ILE A 42 -1.94 8.22 7.84
CA ILE A 42 -0.84 7.27 8.10
C ILE A 42 -1.41 5.91 8.55
N ARG A 43 -2.30 5.91 9.54
CA ARG A 43 -2.94 4.69 10.05
C ARG A 43 -3.76 3.99 8.96
N GLU A 44 -4.52 4.73 8.17
CA GLU A 44 -5.31 4.17 7.06
C GLU A 44 -4.40 3.51 6.01
N ARG A 45 -3.24 4.10 5.69
CA ARG A 45 -2.27 3.49 4.75
C ARG A 45 -1.65 2.22 5.31
N LEU A 46 -1.23 2.21 6.58
CA LEU A 46 -0.72 1.01 7.26
C LEU A 46 -1.74 -0.12 7.26
N GLN A 47 -2.99 0.17 7.64
CA GLN A 47 -4.10 -0.79 7.63
C GLN A 47 -4.44 -1.28 6.22
N THR A 48 -4.28 -0.43 5.20
CA THR A 48 -4.47 -0.86 3.81
C THR A 48 -3.43 -1.91 3.44
N LEU A 49 -2.15 -1.63 3.66
CA LEU A 49 -1.05 -2.57 3.37
C LEU A 49 -1.18 -3.88 4.16
N GLN A 50 -1.59 -3.81 5.44
CA GLN A 50 -1.85 -4.98 6.27
C GLN A 50 -3.03 -5.84 5.76
N ARG A 51 -4.03 -5.25 5.12
CA ARG A 51 -5.20 -6.00 4.62
C ARG A 51 -5.03 -6.54 3.20
N THR A 52 -4.06 -6.01 2.43
CA THR A 52 -3.93 -6.30 1.00
C THR A 52 -2.72 -7.17 0.63
N HIS A 53 -2.00 -7.73 1.61
CA HIS A 53 -0.88 -8.64 1.37
C HIS A 53 -1.29 -10.11 1.08
N ALA A 54 -2.58 -10.40 0.86
CA ALA A 54 -3.07 -11.74 0.50
C ALA A 54 -2.63 -12.92 1.41
N GLY A 55 -2.32 -12.64 2.69
CA GLY A 55 -1.80 -13.65 3.62
C GLY A 55 -0.30 -13.99 3.47
N THR A 56 0.42 -13.34 2.57
CA THR A 56 1.84 -13.67 2.28
C THR A 56 2.84 -13.05 3.26
N GLY A 57 2.48 -11.93 3.92
CA GLY A 57 3.40 -11.14 4.75
C GLY A 57 4.38 -10.28 3.94
N PHE A 58 4.27 -10.25 2.60
CA PHE A 58 5.11 -9.46 1.72
C PHE A 58 4.32 -8.36 1.00
N ILE A 59 5.03 -7.34 0.56
CA ILE A 59 4.49 -6.30 -0.32
C ILE A 59 4.66 -6.74 -1.78
N HIS A 60 3.54 -6.74 -2.50
CA HIS A 60 3.46 -7.07 -3.92
C HIS A 60 3.67 -5.84 -4.81
N GLU A 61 3.86 -6.04 -6.11
CA GLU A 61 3.94 -4.92 -7.07
C GLU A 61 2.58 -4.24 -7.25
N ALA A 62 1.53 -5.04 -7.41
CA ALA A 62 0.17 -4.56 -7.49
C ALA A 62 -0.81 -5.60 -6.93
N PHE A 63 -1.99 -5.15 -6.52
CA PHE A 63 -3.11 -6.01 -6.15
C PHE A 63 -4.43 -5.46 -6.71
N HIS A 64 -5.37 -6.33 -7.03
CA HIS A 64 -6.66 -5.93 -7.60
C HIS A 64 -7.50 -5.17 -6.55
N LYS A 65 -8.11 -4.05 -6.96
CA LYS A 65 -8.85 -3.12 -6.09
C LYS A 65 -9.96 -3.78 -5.25
N ASP A 66 -10.54 -4.87 -5.75
CA ASP A 66 -11.62 -5.62 -5.10
C ASP A 66 -11.18 -6.94 -4.45
N ASP A 67 -10.04 -7.49 -4.84
CA ASP A 67 -9.58 -8.81 -4.39
C ASP A 67 -8.03 -8.87 -4.32
N PRO A 68 -7.44 -8.64 -3.13
CA PRO A 68 -5.99 -8.59 -3.00
C PRO A 68 -5.29 -9.91 -3.27
N LYS A 69 -6.01 -11.05 -3.31
CA LYS A 69 -5.43 -12.34 -3.70
C LYS A 69 -5.02 -12.37 -5.17
N LYS A 70 -5.56 -11.46 -5.99
CA LYS A 70 -5.11 -11.20 -7.36
C LYS A 70 -4.02 -10.13 -7.31
N PHE A 71 -2.77 -10.57 -7.15
CA PHE A 71 -1.61 -9.69 -7.09
C PHE A 71 -0.55 -10.07 -8.11
N THR A 72 0.36 -9.14 -8.40
CA THR A 72 1.56 -9.39 -9.23
C THR A 72 2.82 -9.31 -8.39
N ARG A 73 3.81 -10.14 -8.76
CA ARG A 73 5.12 -10.27 -8.10
C ARG A 73 5.02 -10.55 -6.59
N SER A 74 5.01 -11.84 -6.25
CA SER A 74 5.03 -12.32 -4.86
C SER A 74 6.27 -11.89 -4.08
N TRP A 75 7.39 -11.65 -4.77
CA TRP A 75 8.62 -11.17 -4.16
C TRP A 75 9.11 -9.89 -4.85
N PHE A 76 8.95 -8.77 -4.17
CA PHE A 76 9.39 -7.47 -4.65
C PHE A 76 10.21 -6.73 -3.59
N ALA A 77 11.52 -7.00 -3.59
CA ALA A 77 12.44 -6.51 -2.55
C ALA A 77 12.37 -4.98 -2.36
N TRP A 78 12.28 -4.21 -3.44
CA TRP A 78 12.19 -2.75 -3.35
C TRP A 78 10.95 -2.28 -2.56
N ALA A 79 9.77 -2.84 -2.85
CA ALA A 79 8.55 -2.49 -2.15
C ALA A 79 8.57 -2.93 -0.68
N ASN A 80 9.17 -4.09 -0.39
CA ASN A 80 9.40 -4.55 0.98
C ASN A 80 10.32 -3.60 1.76
N THR A 81 11.41 -3.13 1.15
CA THR A 81 12.34 -2.20 1.80
C THR A 81 11.68 -0.87 2.14
N ILE A 82 10.95 -0.26 1.21
CA ILE A 82 10.27 1.03 1.48
C ILE A 82 9.14 0.84 2.51
N PHE A 83 8.45 -0.30 2.53
CA PHE A 83 7.50 -0.59 3.60
C PHE A 83 8.18 -0.67 4.97
N GLY A 84 9.35 -1.31 5.06
CA GLY A 84 10.19 -1.30 6.26
C GLY A 84 10.56 0.11 6.70
N GLU A 85 10.97 0.97 5.76
CA GLU A 85 11.23 2.40 6.03
C GLU A 85 10.00 3.13 6.57
N PHE A 86 8.82 2.88 5.99
CA PHE A 86 7.57 3.50 6.45
C PHE A 86 7.18 3.09 7.88
N VAL A 87 7.29 1.79 8.19
CA VAL A 87 7.06 1.29 9.55
C VAL A 87 8.10 1.87 10.51
N TRP A 88 9.38 1.91 10.12
CA TRP A 88 10.47 2.46 10.92
C TRP A 88 10.27 3.95 11.23
N LYS A 89 9.93 4.76 10.22
CA LYS A 89 9.61 6.18 10.40
C LYS A 89 8.42 6.35 11.34
N THR A 90 7.37 5.55 11.17
CA THR A 90 6.18 5.59 12.04
C THR A 90 6.54 5.23 13.47
N PHE A 91 7.37 4.21 13.69
CA PHE A 91 7.83 3.81 15.02
C PHE A 91 8.58 4.95 15.73
N ASN A 92 9.46 5.66 15.01
CA ASN A 92 10.26 6.73 15.60
C ASN A 92 9.46 8.02 15.87
N GLU A 93 8.55 8.39 14.97
CA GLU A 93 7.85 9.68 15.04
C GLU A 93 6.48 9.58 15.72
N ARG A 94 5.79 8.45 15.57
CA ARG A 94 4.38 8.26 15.94
C ARG A 94 4.10 6.82 16.40
N PRO A 95 4.79 6.30 17.44
CA PRO A 95 4.68 4.90 17.86
C PRO A 95 3.25 4.48 18.25
N HIS A 96 2.41 5.40 18.71
CA HIS A 96 0.99 5.17 19.03
C HIS A 96 0.12 4.80 17.81
N LEU A 97 0.67 4.86 16.60
CA LEU A 97 -0.01 4.37 15.40
C LEU A 97 0.22 2.87 15.13
N LEU A 98 1.19 2.26 15.81
CA LEU A 98 1.58 0.85 15.65
C LEU A 98 1.09 -0.07 16.77
N SER A 99 0.46 0.50 17.80
CA SER A 99 -0.19 -0.22 18.90
C SER A 99 -1.58 -0.73 18.53
#